data_AF-A0AAU2HEL6-F1
#
_entry.id   AF-A0AAU2HEL6-F1
#
_cell.length_a   1.000
_cell.length_b   1.000
_cell.length_c   1.000
_cell.angle_alpha   90.00
_cell.angle_beta   90.00
_cell.angle_gamma   90.00
#
_symmetry.space_group_name_H-M   'P 1'
#
loop_
_entity.id
_entity.type
_entity.pdbx_description
1 polymer ?
#
loop_
_entity_poly.entity_id
_entity_poly.type
_entity_poly.pdbx_seq_one_letter_code
_entity_poly.pdbx_strand_id
1 'polypeptide(L)'
;MSGDRTNDIHQWGRSLFERQQHPVTWAGHVLEAASLSLGRTTEIEAALKMAADQTQWSRGRELFDRVRRSSLGSEGRLAEHLLFRLAELVGKLAHNVAGPYPYFDHHAGWQIGPIAYRLAIEVDDSALQDRLASALGSWPATGPGTAP
;
A
#
# COMPACT_ATOMS: atom_id res chain seq x y z
N MET A 1 1.36 7.84 -26.69
CA MET A 1 0.33 8.35 -25.76
C MET A 1 0.35 7.66 -24.39
N SER A 2 1.49 7.14 -23.91
CA SER A 2 1.56 6.39 -22.63
C SER A 2 2.01 7.22 -21.42
N GLY A 3 2.48 8.46 -21.64
CA GLY A 3 2.97 9.33 -20.56
C GLY A 3 1.87 9.94 -19.69
N ASP A 4 0.72 10.25 -20.29
CA ASP A 4 -0.41 10.92 -19.60
C ASP A 4 -1.02 10.03 -18.51
N ARG A 5 -1.34 8.78 -18.85
CA ARG A 5 -2.02 7.86 -17.92
C ARG A 5 -1.20 7.54 -16.67
N THR A 6 0.12 7.40 -16.82
CA THR A 6 1.03 7.14 -15.68
C THR A 6 1.10 8.36 -14.78
N ASN A 7 1.15 9.57 -15.37
CA ASN A 7 1.14 10.82 -14.61
C ASN A 7 -0.18 11.00 -13.84
N ASP A 8 -1.32 10.68 -14.46
CA ASP A 8 -2.64 10.74 -13.82
C ASP A 8 -2.74 9.82 -12.60
N ILE A 9 -2.24 8.58 -12.72
CA ILE A 9 -2.25 7.62 -11.61
C ILE A 9 -1.34 8.11 -10.47
N HIS A 10 -0.18 8.68 -10.76
CA HIS A 10 0.71 9.25 -9.74
C HIS A 10 0.08 10.46 -9.04
N GLN A 11 -0.55 11.38 -9.77
CA GLN A 11 -1.24 12.54 -9.20
C GLN A 11 -2.46 12.14 -8.38
N TRP A 12 -3.21 11.12 -8.82
CA TRP A 12 -4.28 10.52 -8.05
C TRP A 12 -3.75 9.90 -6.75
N GLY A 13 -2.68 9.10 -6.82
CA GLY A 13 -2.03 8.50 -5.64
C GLY A 13 -1.55 9.54 -4.63
N ARG A 14 -0.98 10.65 -5.10
CA ARG A 14 -0.63 11.80 -4.27
C ARG A 14 -1.86 12.41 -3.60
N SER A 15 -2.88 12.74 -4.38
CA SER A 15 -4.13 13.34 -3.88
C SER A 15 -4.86 12.44 -2.88
N LEU A 16 -4.83 11.12 -3.10
CA LEU A 16 -5.36 10.12 -2.17
C LEU A 16 -4.67 10.19 -0.82
N PHE A 17 -3.34 10.31 -0.81
CA PHE A 17 -2.54 10.28 0.42
C PHE A 17 -2.61 11.62 1.17
N GLU A 18 -2.47 12.75 0.46
CA GLU A 18 -2.39 14.08 1.09
C GLU A 18 -3.69 14.49 1.82
N ARG A 19 -4.84 13.90 1.47
CA ARG A 19 -6.11 14.13 2.19
C ARG A 19 -6.29 13.32 3.47
N GLN A 20 -5.41 12.35 3.74
CA GLN A 20 -5.59 11.44 4.88
C GLN A 20 -5.16 12.08 6.19
N GLN A 21 -6.08 12.15 7.15
CA GLN A 21 -5.78 12.62 8.51
C GLN A 21 -5.01 11.58 9.32
N HIS A 22 -5.22 10.28 9.02
CA HIS A 22 -4.59 9.15 9.70
C HIS A 22 -3.87 8.25 8.68
N PRO A 23 -2.73 8.69 8.12
CA PRO A 23 -2.10 8.05 6.97
C PRO A 23 -1.64 6.61 7.22
N VAL A 24 -1.14 6.29 8.42
CA VAL A 24 -0.67 4.94 8.76
C VAL A 24 -1.86 3.96 8.86
N THR A 25 -2.93 4.36 9.55
CA THR A 25 -4.14 3.55 9.70
C THR A 25 -4.82 3.33 8.34
N TRP A 26 -4.92 4.39 7.53
CA TRP A 26 -5.43 4.28 6.15
C TRP A 26 -4.62 3.29 5.31
N ALA A 27 -3.28 3.39 5.35
CA ALA A 27 -2.40 2.44 4.66
C ALA A 27 -2.61 0.99 5.14
N GLY A 28 -2.85 0.81 6.44
CA GLY A 28 -3.23 -0.47 7.05
C GLY A 28 -4.52 -1.04 6.46
N HIS A 29 -5.57 -0.24 6.30
CA HIS A 29 -6.82 -0.69 5.68
C HIS A 29 -6.65 -1.11 4.21
N VAL A 30 -5.82 -0.39 3.45
CA VAL A 30 -5.50 -0.77 2.06
C VAL A 30 -4.74 -2.09 2.02
N LEU A 31 -3.76 -2.27 2.91
CA LEU A 31 -3.03 -3.53 3.05
C LEU A 31 -3.96 -4.67 3.48
N GLU A 32 -4.87 -4.42 4.41
CA GLU A 32 -5.84 -5.41 4.88
C GLU A 32 -6.72 -5.89 3.74
N ALA A 33 -7.31 -4.95 3.00
CA ALA A 33 -8.15 -5.23 1.83
C ALA A 33 -7.44 -6.15 0.83
N ALA A 34 -6.16 -5.88 0.55
CA ALA A 34 -5.33 -6.71 -0.34
C ALA A 34 -5.04 -8.09 0.24
N SER A 35 -4.69 -8.16 1.53
CA SER A 35 -4.30 -9.41 2.20
C SER A 35 -5.43 -10.44 2.31
N LEU A 36 -6.69 -10.00 2.24
CA LEU A 36 -7.83 -10.90 2.31
C LEU A 36 -7.94 -11.82 1.08
N SER A 37 -7.50 -11.38 -0.10
CA SER A 37 -7.47 -12.21 -1.30
C SER A 37 -6.14 -12.93 -1.49
N LEU A 38 -5.02 -12.32 -1.06
CA LEU A 38 -3.67 -12.82 -1.34
C LEU A 38 -3.05 -13.62 -0.18
N GLY A 39 -3.71 -13.65 0.98
CA GLY A 39 -3.21 -14.26 2.19
C GLY A 39 -2.37 -13.34 3.05
N ARG A 40 -2.14 -13.77 4.29
CA ARG A 40 -1.37 -13.04 5.31
C ARG A 40 -0.16 -13.85 5.71
N THR A 41 1.03 -13.37 5.37
CA THR A 41 2.28 -13.85 5.98
C THR A 41 2.48 -13.18 7.34
N THR A 42 3.43 -13.68 8.13
CA THR A 42 3.84 -13.08 9.40
C THR A 42 4.18 -11.59 9.26
N GLU A 43 4.81 -11.19 8.15
CA GLU A 43 5.17 -9.81 7.87
C GLU A 43 3.97 -8.93 7.56
N ILE A 44 2.99 -9.46 6.81
CA ILE A 44 1.74 -8.76 6.52
C ILE A 44 0.96 -8.57 7.83
N GLU A 45 0.86 -9.60 8.67
CA GLU A 45 0.23 -9.47 9.99
C GLU A 45 0.93 -8.45 10.88
N ALA A 46 2.27 -8.43 10.87
CA ALA A 46 3.04 -7.47 11.65
C ALA A 46 2.80 -6.03 11.18
N ALA A 47 2.70 -5.80 9.86
CA ALA A 47 2.34 -4.51 9.31
C ALA A 47 0.91 -4.09 9.68
N LEU A 48 -0.06 -5.01 9.63
CA LEU A 48 -1.44 -4.74 10.04
C LEU A 48 -1.53 -4.38 11.53
N LYS A 49 -0.85 -5.13 12.40
CA LYS A 49 -0.76 -4.83 13.84
C LYS A 49 -0.13 -3.46 14.08
N MET A 50 0.94 -3.12 13.37
CA MET A 50 1.56 -1.80 13.47
C MET A 50 0.63 -0.67 13.02
N ALA A 51 -0.13 -0.86 11.94
CA ALA A 51 -1.07 0.16 11.49
C ALA A 51 -2.21 0.41 12.48
N ALA A 52 -2.59 -0.60 13.26
CA ALA A 52 -3.65 -0.53 14.27
C ALA A 52 -3.16 0.02 15.63
N ASP A 53 -1.86 -0.08 15.94
CA ASP A 53 -1.30 0.29 17.24
C ASP A 53 -0.20 1.35 17.12
N GLN A 54 -0.53 2.59 17.51
CA GLN A 54 0.41 3.73 17.47
C GLN A 54 1.64 3.52 18.35
N THR A 55 1.55 2.70 19.40
CA THR A 55 2.69 2.42 20.28
C THR A 55 3.79 1.63 19.57
N GLN A 56 3.48 0.97 18.45
CA GLN A 56 4.44 0.23 17.64
C GLN A 56 5.16 1.10 16.60
N TRP A 57 4.71 2.33 16.35
CA TRP A 57 5.15 3.10 15.19
C TRP A 57 6.63 3.48 15.21
N SER A 58 7.21 3.67 16.39
CA SER A 58 8.65 3.90 16.57
C SER A 58 9.53 2.76 16.04
N ARG A 59 8.94 1.57 15.84
CA ARG A 59 9.59 0.38 15.28
C ARG A 59 9.36 0.22 13.78
N GLY A 60 8.78 1.22 13.11
CA GLY A 60 8.46 1.16 11.69
C GLY A 60 9.64 0.82 10.79
N ARG A 61 10.85 1.30 11.14
CA ARG A 61 12.09 0.95 10.44
C ARG A 61 12.41 -0.54 10.53
N GLU A 62 12.33 -1.13 11.72
CA GLU A 62 12.58 -2.57 11.93
C GLU A 62 11.61 -3.43 11.13
N LEU A 63 10.34 -3.03 11.06
CA LEU A 63 9.33 -3.72 10.25
C LEU A 63 9.68 -3.61 8.77
N PHE A 64 9.96 -2.41 8.27
CA PHE A 64 10.33 -2.19 6.86
C PHE A 64 11.49 -3.11 6.44
N ASP A 65 12.56 -3.15 7.22
CA ASP A 65 13.74 -3.97 6.90
C ASP A 65 13.41 -5.48 6.90
N ARG A 66 12.50 -5.92 7.77
CA ARG A 66 12.03 -7.31 7.82
C ARG A 66 11.17 -7.66 6.61
N VAL A 67 10.14 -6.85 6.33
CA VAL A 67 9.24 -7.01 5.16
C VAL A 67 10.06 -7.08 3.87
N ARG A 68 11.04 -6.18 3.72
CA ARG A 68 11.89 -6.12 2.54
C ARG A 68 12.71 -7.39 2.35
N ARG A 69 13.30 -7.94 3.42
CA ARG A 69 14.00 -9.25 3.35
C ARG A 69 13.07 -10.38 2.96
N SER A 70 11.87 -10.45 3.52
CA SER A 70 10.90 -11.50 3.20
C SER A 70 10.41 -11.39 1.74
N SER A 71 10.31 -10.18 1.19
CA SER A 71 9.92 -9.95 -0.20
C SER A 71 10.91 -10.50 -1.25
N LEU A 72 12.16 -10.79 -0.86
CA LEU A 72 13.15 -11.42 -1.74
C LEU A 72 12.76 -12.85 -2.13
N GLY A 73 11.95 -13.53 -1.32
CA GLY A 73 11.43 -14.86 -1.64
C GLY A 73 10.23 -14.86 -2.61
N SER A 74 9.73 -13.68 -2.97
CA SER A 74 8.56 -13.50 -3.85
C SER A 74 8.95 -13.22 -5.30
N GLU A 75 10.22 -13.43 -5.68
CA GLU A 75 10.69 -13.27 -7.06
C GLU A 75 9.84 -14.10 -8.03
N GLY A 76 9.29 -13.42 -9.05
CA GLY A 76 8.42 -14.03 -10.06
C GLY A 76 6.92 -13.98 -9.76
N ARG A 77 6.47 -13.56 -8.57
CA ARG A 77 5.05 -13.42 -8.22
C ARG A 77 4.69 -11.95 -7.99
N LEU A 78 4.28 -11.27 -9.05
CA LEU A 78 4.05 -9.81 -9.04
C LEU A 78 3.03 -9.36 -7.98
N ALA A 79 1.89 -10.05 -7.86
CA ALA A 79 0.87 -9.71 -6.88
C ALA A 79 1.40 -9.77 -5.43
N GLU A 80 2.18 -10.81 -5.10
CA GLU A 80 2.81 -10.96 -3.79
C GLU A 80 3.84 -9.85 -3.55
N HIS A 81 4.67 -9.54 -4.55
CA HIS A 81 5.62 -8.44 -4.46
C HIS A 81 4.92 -7.09 -4.20
N LEU A 82 3.82 -6.82 -4.88
CA LEU A 82 3.02 -5.60 -4.68
C LEU A 82 2.40 -5.57 -3.26
N LEU A 83 1.94 -6.71 -2.73
CA LEU A 83 1.46 -6.81 -1.36
C LEU A 83 2.56 -6.51 -0.33
N PHE A 84 3.76 -7.07 -0.51
CA PHE A 84 4.91 -6.74 0.33
C PHE A 84 5.28 -5.25 0.24
N ARG A 85 5.18 -4.63 -0.94
CA ARG A 85 5.41 -3.20 -1.10
C ARG A 85 4.39 -2.35 -0.34
N LEU A 86 3.12 -2.76 -0.26
CA LEU A 86 2.14 -2.09 0.61
C LEU A 86 2.54 -2.20 2.09
N ALA A 87 2.98 -3.38 2.54
CA ALA A 87 3.45 -3.57 3.91
C ALA A 87 4.73 -2.75 4.23
N GLU A 88 5.65 -2.63 3.27
CA GLU A 88 6.84 -1.75 3.41
C GLU A 88 6.40 -0.30 3.64
N LEU A 89 5.40 0.18 2.88
CA LEU A 89 4.90 1.55 3.00
C LEU A 89 4.24 1.82 4.34
N VAL A 90 3.52 0.85 4.92
CA VAL A 90 3.01 0.96 6.30
C VAL A 90 4.15 1.20 7.29
N GLY A 91 5.22 0.40 7.21
CA GLY A 91 6.39 0.57 8.09
C GLY A 91 7.09 1.93 7.91
N LYS A 92 7.24 2.39 6.66
CA LYS A 92 7.81 3.72 6.38
C LYS A 92 6.96 4.85 6.94
N LEU A 93 5.64 4.80 6.75
CA LEU A 93 4.73 5.83 7.26
C LEU A 93 4.73 5.85 8.78
N ALA A 94 4.68 4.69 9.43
CA ALA A 94 4.76 4.58 10.89
C ALA A 94 6.05 5.20 11.43
N HIS A 95 7.21 4.87 10.83
CA HIS A 95 8.49 5.46 11.19
C HIS A 95 8.53 6.96 10.96
N ASN A 96 8.01 7.46 9.83
CA ASN A 96 8.02 8.89 9.54
C ASN A 96 7.13 9.70 10.51
N VAL A 97 6.08 9.09 11.07
CA VAL A 97 5.20 9.75 12.02
C VAL A 97 5.76 9.71 13.46
N ALA A 98 6.38 8.62 13.88
CA ALA A 98 6.76 8.41 15.28
C ALA A 98 8.28 8.35 15.56
N GLY A 99 9.07 8.08 14.53
CA GLY A 99 10.49 7.75 14.66
C GLY A 99 11.40 8.97 14.75
N PRO A 100 12.59 8.83 15.36
CA PRO A 100 13.64 9.82 15.25
C PRO A 100 14.21 9.85 13.82
N TYR A 101 14.85 10.96 13.47
CA TYR A 101 15.61 11.11 12.22
C TYR A 101 16.67 9.99 12.07
N PRO A 102 16.98 9.50 10.85
CA PRO A 102 16.50 9.95 9.55
C PRO A 102 15.13 9.40 9.15
N TYR A 103 14.33 10.25 8.53
CA TYR A 103 13.06 9.88 7.91
C TYR A 103 13.28 9.17 6.57
N PHE A 104 12.32 8.32 6.20
CA PHE A 104 12.17 7.88 4.81
C PHE A 104 11.60 9.02 3.95
N ASP A 105 11.60 8.81 2.63
CA ASP A 105 11.02 9.75 1.67
C ASP A 105 9.61 10.20 2.09
N HIS A 106 9.41 11.52 2.17
CA HIS A 106 8.12 12.11 2.56
C HIS A 106 6.97 11.70 1.63
N HIS A 107 7.28 11.42 0.36
CA HIS A 107 6.32 11.00 -0.65
C HIS A 107 6.05 9.48 -0.67
N ALA A 108 6.56 8.71 0.30
CA ALA A 108 6.36 7.25 0.33
C ALA A 108 4.86 6.88 0.23
N GLY A 109 3.99 7.62 0.91
CA GLY A 109 2.56 7.39 0.90
C GLY A 109 1.86 7.56 -0.46
N TRP A 110 2.44 8.34 -1.38
CA TRP A 110 1.86 8.57 -2.71
C TRP A 110 1.79 7.29 -3.56
N GLN A 111 2.60 6.28 -3.21
CA GLN A 111 2.67 5.02 -3.94
C GLN A 111 1.56 4.03 -3.55
N ILE A 112 0.87 4.22 -2.42
CA ILE A 112 -0.12 3.26 -1.91
C ILE A 112 -1.26 3.06 -2.90
N GLY A 113 -1.88 4.15 -3.37
CA GLY A 113 -2.95 4.08 -4.38
C GLY A 113 -2.52 3.39 -5.68
N PRO A 114 -1.45 3.85 -6.34
CA PRO A 114 -0.93 3.24 -7.57
C PRO A 114 -0.59 1.75 -7.44
N ILE A 115 -0.01 1.33 -6.31
CA ILE A 115 0.31 -0.07 -6.04
C ILE A 115 -0.98 -0.89 -5.87
N ALA A 116 -1.93 -0.39 -5.07
CA ALA A 116 -3.23 -1.06 -4.88
C ALA A 116 -4.01 -1.17 -6.20
N TYR A 117 -4.01 -0.12 -7.02
CA TYR A 117 -4.62 -0.14 -8.36
C TYR A 117 -3.95 -1.18 -9.27
N ARG A 118 -2.61 -1.23 -9.29
CA ARG A 118 -1.89 -2.25 -10.07
C ARG A 118 -2.19 -3.67 -9.58
N LEU A 119 -2.33 -3.84 -8.26
CA LEU A 119 -2.68 -5.13 -7.66
C LEU A 119 -4.08 -5.59 -8.08
N ALA A 120 -5.04 -4.67 -8.11
CA ALA A 120 -6.41 -4.94 -8.55
C ALA A 120 -6.47 -5.42 -10.02
N ILE A 121 -5.61 -4.89 -10.89
CA ILE A 121 -5.49 -5.32 -12.29
C ILE A 121 -4.80 -6.69 -12.39
N GLU A 122 -3.75 -6.92 -11.60
CA GLU A 122 -2.93 -8.13 -11.68
C GLU A 122 -3.69 -9.39 -11.25
N VAL A 123 -4.53 -9.29 -10.22
CA VAL A 123 -5.19 -10.45 -9.60
C VAL A 123 -6.52 -10.78 -10.29
N ASP A 124 -7.13 -9.82 -10.99
CA ASP A 124 -8.43 -9.95 -11.67
C ASP A 124 -9.54 -10.57 -10.80
N ASP A 125 -9.57 -10.21 -9.51
CA ASP A 125 -10.56 -10.64 -8.53
C ASP A 125 -11.51 -9.47 -8.20
N SER A 126 -12.80 -9.61 -8.52
CA SER A 126 -13.80 -8.58 -8.25
C SER A 126 -13.96 -8.27 -6.76
N ALA A 127 -13.82 -9.28 -5.89
CA ALA A 127 -13.91 -9.07 -4.45
C ALA A 127 -12.71 -8.28 -3.91
N LEU A 128 -11.51 -8.48 -4.48
CA LEU A 128 -10.35 -7.66 -4.20
C LEU A 128 -10.58 -6.21 -4.68
N GLN A 129 -11.08 -6.04 -5.90
CA GLN A 129 -11.37 -4.72 -6.48
C GLN A 129 -12.33 -3.93 -5.58
N ASP A 130 -13.43 -4.52 -5.13
CA ASP A 130 -14.41 -3.85 -4.28
C ASP A 130 -13.81 -3.43 -2.92
N ARG A 131 -13.03 -4.32 -2.28
CA ARG A 131 -12.38 -4.01 -1.00
C ARG A 131 -11.36 -2.90 -1.15
N LEU A 132 -10.54 -2.92 -2.19
CA LEU A 132 -9.56 -1.89 -2.46
C LEU A 132 -10.24 -0.56 -2.79
N ALA A 133 -11.30 -0.57 -3.61
CA ALA A 133 -12.09 0.63 -3.91
C ALA A 133 -12.65 1.26 -2.63
N SER A 134 -13.20 0.43 -1.73
CA SER A 134 -13.71 0.88 -0.44
C SER A 134 -12.61 1.48 0.46
N ALA A 135 -11.43 0.85 0.51
CA ALA A 135 -10.30 1.33 1.33
C ALA A 135 -9.66 2.61 0.76
N LEU A 136 -9.59 2.75 -0.57
CA LEU A 136 -9.05 3.93 -1.25
C LEU A 136 -10.07 5.08 -1.31
N GLY A 137 -11.36 4.76 -1.31
CA GLY A 137 -12.50 5.68 -1.42
C GLY A 137 -12.91 6.00 -2.87
N SER A 138 -12.02 5.83 -3.85
CA SER A 138 -12.36 5.94 -5.27
C SER A 138 -11.27 5.32 -6.14
N TRP A 139 -11.63 4.92 -7.37
CA TRP A 139 -10.66 4.59 -8.42
C TRP A 139 -10.13 5.85 -9.12
N PRO A 140 -8.99 5.78 -9.82
CA PRO A 140 -8.59 6.86 -10.71
C PRO A 140 -9.63 7.03 -11.82
N ALA A 141 -9.82 8.26 -12.30
CA ALA A 141 -10.81 8.59 -13.33
C ALA A 141 -10.59 7.83 -14.66
N THR A 142 -9.40 7.27 -14.87
CA THR A 142 -9.07 6.44 -16.03
C THR A 142 -9.51 4.98 -15.90
N GLY A 143 -10.15 4.61 -14.77
CA GLY A 143 -10.82 3.34 -14.47
C GLY A 143 -9.98 2.06 -14.66
N PRO A 144 -10.10 1.04 -13.79
CA PRO A 144 -9.81 -0.32 -14.25
C PRO A 144 -10.85 -0.61 -15.33
N GLY A 145 -10.44 -0.77 -16.58
CA GLY A 145 -11.33 -0.69 -17.73
C GLY A 145 -12.57 -1.57 -17.58
N THR A 146 -13.72 -0.95 -17.33
CA THR A 146 -15.02 -1.55 -17.65
C THR A 146 -15.14 -1.46 -19.17
N ALA A 147 -14.80 -2.55 -19.85
CA ALA A 147 -15.22 -2.74 -21.23
C ALA A 147 -16.76 -2.73 -21.28
N PRO A 148 -17.40 -1.93 -22.15
CA PRO A 148 -18.67 -2.34 -22.72
C PRO A 148 -18.47 -3.48 -23.73
#